data_AF-A0A966R4U6-F1
#
_entry.id   AF-A0A966R4U6-F1
#
_cell.length_a   1.000
_cell.length_b   1.000
_cell.length_c   1.000
_cell.angle_alpha   90.00
_cell.angle_beta   90.00
_cell.angle_gamma   90.00
#
_symmetry.space_group_name_H-M   'P 1'
#
loop_
_entity.id
_entity.type
_entity.pdbx_description
1 polymer ?
#
loop_
_entity_poly.entity_id
_entity_poly.type
_entity_poly.pdbx_seq_one_letter_code
_entity_poly.pdbx_strand_id
1 'polypeptide(L)'
;MQMRVITFALVFLATPSCGTKNLGDCPATSPLVKCTALTTDEKIRRALNDEDLDTARTLLEDAIAAEPDNYGRYPLLSAVYAGLAGFKLLAILQQANSSGSSSITDAMDAFLPTPQGMSREEYDARIALLGDAIATINALPAEFLATASTDKYAASASQQLGIYQAAQASMYMKLFTYDFTTGSADPAQISQLTDQDAARIMSLLSAAATGGGPMAGIAASTLAAINAGGGTDRDNLANFLGS
;
A
#
# COMPACT_ATOMS: atom_id res chain seq x y z
N MET A 1 21.69 2.10 -17.96
CA MET A 1 22.01 2.16 -16.51
C MET A 1 20.73 1.85 -15.74
N GLN A 2 20.27 0.59 -15.76
CA GLN A 2 18.93 0.21 -15.31
C GLN A 2 19.02 -1.19 -14.67
N MET A 3 19.29 -1.24 -13.37
CA MET A 3 19.29 -2.50 -12.62
C MET A 3 19.17 -2.28 -11.10
N ARG A 4 18.40 -1.28 -10.66
CA ARG A 4 18.28 -0.93 -9.22
C ARG A 4 16.86 -0.85 -8.64
N VAL A 5 15.82 -1.06 -9.45
CA VAL A 5 14.42 -0.98 -8.99
C VAL A 5 13.77 -2.38 -8.84
N ILE A 6 14.44 -3.44 -9.31
CA ILE A 6 13.89 -4.81 -9.42
C ILE A 6 13.96 -5.59 -8.08
N THR A 7 14.47 -4.94 -7.03
CA THR A 7 14.84 -5.56 -5.75
C THR A 7 13.75 -5.38 -4.67
N PHE A 8 12.65 -4.67 -4.98
CA PHE A 8 11.82 -3.95 -4.00
C PHE A 8 10.77 -4.76 -3.21
N ALA A 9 10.39 -5.96 -3.65
CA ALA A 9 9.55 -6.88 -2.86
C ALA A 9 10.24 -8.23 -2.60
N LEU A 10 11.21 -8.60 -3.43
CA LEU A 10 11.86 -9.92 -3.40
C LEU A 10 13.15 -9.97 -2.57
N VAL A 11 13.79 -8.84 -2.24
CA VAL A 11 14.93 -8.87 -1.28
C VAL A 11 14.49 -9.05 0.18
N PHE A 12 13.19 -8.94 0.46
CA PHE A 12 12.65 -9.37 1.75
C PHE A 12 12.71 -10.89 1.96
N LEU A 13 12.90 -11.69 0.89
CA LEU A 13 12.87 -13.16 0.94
C LEU A 13 14.25 -13.84 0.82
N ALA A 14 15.33 -13.07 0.69
CA ALA A 14 16.66 -13.60 0.44
C ALA A 14 17.61 -13.38 1.63
N THR A 15 17.28 -13.93 2.80
CA THR A 15 18.33 -14.38 3.72
C THR A 15 18.72 -15.81 3.34
N PRO A 16 20.01 -16.18 3.39
CA PRO A 16 20.42 -17.54 3.08
C PRO A 16 19.77 -18.47 4.11
N SER A 17 18.88 -19.36 3.64
CA SER A 17 18.46 -20.46 4.48
C SER A 17 19.71 -21.30 4.78
N CYS A 18 20.14 -21.29 6.03
CA CYS A 18 21.16 -22.20 6.51
C CYS A 18 20.59 -23.62 6.50
N GLY A 19 20.66 -24.32 5.36
CA GLY A 19 20.78 -25.78 5.25
C GLY A 19 19.71 -26.69 5.87
N THR A 20 18.63 -26.20 6.46
CA THR A 20 17.59 -27.03 7.09
C THR A 20 16.35 -27.12 6.21
N LYS A 21 15.94 -28.35 5.84
CA LYS A 21 14.66 -28.61 5.15
C LYS A 21 13.50 -28.37 6.13
N ASN A 22 12.41 -27.77 5.64
CA ASN A 22 11.23 -27.44 6.45
C ASN A 22 10.45 -28.70 6.85
N LEU A 23 9.72 -28.64 7.97
CA LEU A 23 8.88 -29.74 8.47
C LEU A 23 7.79 -30.19 7.47
N GLY A 24 7.32 -29.28 6.60
CA GLY A 24 6.36 -29.59 5.52
C GLY A 24 6.96 -30.28 4.30
N ASP A 25 8.29 -30.22 4.15
CA ASP A 25 9.06 -30.85 3.07
C ASP A 25 9.76 -32.14 3.55
N CYS A 26 9.58 -32.51 4.82
CA CYS A 26 10.14 -33.72 5.40
C CYS A 26 9.25 -34.92 5.01
N PRO A 27 9.73 -35.87 4.18
CA PRO A 27 9.05 -37.17 4.07
C PRO A 27 9.04 -37.82 5.46
N ALA A 28 7.88 -38.30 5.90
CA ALA A 28 7.63 -38.88 7.23
C ALA A 28 8.56 -40.06 7.62
N THR A 29 9.44 -40.48 6.71
CA THR A 29 10.25 -41.70 6.80
C THR A 29 11.77 -41.45 6.74
N SER A 30 12.27 -40.22 6.78
CA SER A 30 13.73 -39.97 6.72
C SER A 30 14.36 -39.70 8.10
N PRO A 31 15.06 -40.67 8.71
CA PRO A 31 15.63 -40.55 10.07
C PRO A 31 16.86 -39.62 10.17
N LEU A 32 17.26 -38.95 9.08
CA LEU A 32 18.51 -38.17 9.00
C LEU A 32 18.31 -36.65 9.05
N VAL A 33 17.07 -36.14 8.99
CA VAL A 33 16.79 -34.70 9.07
C VAL A 33 16.00 -34.43 10.35
N LYS A 34 16.61 -33.78 11.35
CA LYS A 34 15.88 -33.30 12.53
C LYS A 34 14.96 -32.17 12.09
N CYS A 35 13.70 -32.47 11.81
CA CYS A 35 12.71 -31.45 11.48
C CYS A 35 12.41 -30.66 12.76
N THR A 36 12.68 -29.36 12.76
CA THR A 36 12.37 -28.42 13.86
C THR A 36 11.14 -27.59 13.51
N ALA A 37 10.35 -27.22 14.52
CA ALA A 37 9.19 -26.37 14.32
C ALA A 37 9.61 -25.06 13.64
N LEU A 38 8.79 -24.57 12.70
CA LEU A 38 9.05 -23.30 12.02
C LEU A 38 9.13 -22.16 13.04
N THR A 39 10.15 -21.33 12.89
CA THR A 39 10.24 -20.03 13.57
C THR A 39 9.09 -19.12 13.13
N THR A 40 8.80 -18.07 13.91
CA THR A 40 7.76 -17.09 13.55
C THR A 40 8.02 -16.45 12.19
N ASP A 41 9.26 -16.06 11.91
CA ASP A 41 9.65 -15.47 10.63
C ASP A 41 9.48 -16.45 9.46
N GLU A 42 9.74 -17.75 9.66
CA GLU A 42 9.48 -18.78 8.64
C GLU A 42 7.99 -19.01 8.39
N LYS A 43 7.14 -18.92 9.43
CA LYS A 43 5.69 -18.98 9.28
C LYS A 43 5.15 -17.76 8.53
N ILE A 44 5.62 -16.56 8.88
CA ILE A 44 5.28 -15.31 8.17
C ILE A 44 5.64 -15.45 6.69
N ARG A 45 6.88 -15.86 6.40
CA ARG A 45 7.36 -16.06 5.03
C ARG A 45 6.50 -17.06 4.26
N ARG A 46 6.13 -18.17 4.91
CA ARG A 46 5.27 -19.17 4.29
C ARG A 46 3.89 -18.60 3.98
N ALA A 47 3.26 -17.91 4.93
CA ALA A 47 1.96 -17.28 4.71
C ALA A 47 2.00 -16.27 3.55
N LEU A 48 3.05 -15.44 3.48
CA LEU A 48 3.26 -14.51 2.36
C LEU A 48 3.46 -15.22 1.01
N ASN A 49 4.21 -16.32 0.98
CA ASN A 49 4.42 -17.11 -0.24
C ASN A 49 3.15 -17.86 -0.69
N ASP A 50 2.34 -18.30 0.27
CA ASP A 50 1.07 -18.98 0.04
C ASP A 50 -0.07 -17.97 -0.25
N GLU A 51 0.25 -16.66 -0.29
CA GLU A 51 -0.70 -15.54 -0.45
C GLU A 51 -1.81 -15.50 0.63
N ASP A 52 -1.58 -16.15 1.77
CA ASP A 52 -2.46 -16.14 2.94
C ASP A 52 -2.20 -14.89 3.79
N LEU A 53 -2.76 -13.78 3.32
CA LEU A 53 -2.55 -12.46 3.91
C LEU A 53 -3.17 -12.31 5.31
N ASP A 54 -4.27 -12.99 5.61
CA ASP A 54 -4.88 -12.95 6.95
C ASP A 54 -4.01 -13.64 8.00
N THR A 55 -3.45 -14.80 7.65
CA THR A 55 -2.47 -15.48 8.52
C THR A 55 -1.18 -14.66 8.63
N ALA A 56 -0.69 -14.09 7.52
CA ALA A 56 0.50 -13.25 7.54
C ALA A 56 0.31 -12.01 8.44
N ARG A 57 -0.85 -11.34 8.37
CA ARG A 57 -1.20 -10.20 9.23
C ARG A 57 -1.09 -10.59 10.70
N THR A 58 -1.80 -11.64 11.08
CA THR A 58 -1.88 -12.09 12.48
C THR A 58 -0.48 -12.40 13.03
N LEU A 59 0.32 -13.14 12.27
CA LEU A 59 1.69 -13.50 12.69
C LEU A 59 2.61 -12.28 12.79
N LEU A 60 2.47 -11.29 11.90
CA LEU A 60 3.27 -10.06 11.92
C LEU A 60 2.86 -9.14 13.07
N GLU A 61 1.57 -8.99 13.36
CA GLU A 61 1.06 -8.24 14.51
C GLU A 61 1.61 -8.82 15.83
N ASP A 62 1.50 -10.15 16.01
CA ASP A 62 2.03 -10.85 17.17
C ASP A 62 3.57 -10.67 17.29
N ALA A 63 4.28 -10.76 16.17
CA ALA A 63 5.73 -10.65 16.14
C ALA A 63 6.21 -9.22 16.42
N ILE A 64 5.48 -8.19 15.98
CA ILE A 64 5.77 -6.78 16.29
C ILE A 64 5.44 -6.49 17.77
N ALA A 65 4.33 -7.02 18.28
CA ALA A 65 3.99 -6.85 19.70
C ALA A 65 5.04 -7.48 20.63
N ALA A 66 5.63 -8.61 20.23
CA ALA A 66 6.69 -9.27 20.99
C ALA A 66 8.06 -8.57 20.89
N GLU A 67 8.38 -8.01 19.72
CA GLU A 67 9.67 -7.34 19.46
C GLU A 67 9.44 -6.01 18.71
N PRO A 68 8.97 -4.95 19.40
CA PRO A 68 8.56 -3.70 18.76
C PRO A 68 9.71 -2.95 18.07
N ASP A 69 10.95 -3.18 18.51
CA ASP A 69 12.15 -2.56 17.91
C ASP A 69 12.67 -3.33 16.68
N ASN A 70 12.01 -4.43 16.29
CA ASN A 70 12.30 -5.12 15.04
C ASN A 70 11.61 -4.42 13.87
N TYR A 71 12.10 -3.23 13.55
CA TYR A 71 11.52 -2.34 12.53
C TYR A 71 11.45 -2.93 11.12
N GLY A 72 12.20 -4.01 10.84
CA GLY A 72 12.09 -4.75 9.58
C GLY A 72 10.71 -5.39 9.34
N ARG A 73 9.90 -5.58 10.39
CA ARG A 73 8.56 -6.19 10.31
C ARG A 73 7.46 -5.19 9.92
N TYR A 74 7.65 -3.89 10.17
CA TYR A 74 6.63 -2.87 9.90
C TYR A 74 6.34 -2.68 8.41
N PRO A 75 7.35 -2.56 7.51
CA PRO A 75 7.09 -2.52 6.07
C PRO A 75 6.41 -3.79 5.54
N LEU A 76 6.66 -4.95 6.17
CA LEU A 76 6.00 -6.21 5.80
C LEU A 76 4.52 -6.19 6.20
N LEU A 77 4.21 -5.82 7.44
CA LEU A 77 2.84 -5.73 7.92
C LEU A 77 2.04 -4.68 7.13
N SER A 78 2.66 -3.54 6.81
CA SER A 78 2.04 -2.52 5.97
C SER A 78 1.71 -3.04 4.58
N ALA A 79 2.62 -3.80 3.94
CA ALA A 79 2.35 -4.43 2.66
C ALA A 79 1.23 -5.47 2.72
N VAL A 80 1.10 -6.21 3.83
CA VAL A 80 -0.02 -7.14 4.05
C VAL A 80 -1.35 -6.39 4.13
N TYR A 81 -1.45 -5.31 4.91
CA TYR A 81 -2.66 -4.48 4.96
C TYR A 81 -3.03 -3.92 3.58
N ALA A 82 -2.04 -3.42 2.82
CA ALA A 82 -2.28 -2.96 1.46
C ALA A 82 -2.79 -4.10 0.55
N GLY A 83 -2.19 -5.29 0.64
CA GLY A 83 -2.66 -6.47 -0.10
C GLY A 83 -4.10 -6.85 0.25
N LEU A 84 -4.45 -6.86 1.54
CA LEU A 84 -5.82 -7.10 2.02
C LEU A 84 -6.82 -6.05 1.51
N ALA A 85 -6.38 -4.78 1.36
CA ALA A 85 -7.19 -3.74 0.72
C ALA A 85 -7.47 -4.04 -0.77
N GLY A 86 -6.80 -5.02 -1.37
CA GLY A 86 -6.86 -5.33 -2.79
C GLY A 86 -5.80 -4.59 -3.62
N PHE A 87 -4.80 -4.00 -2.96
CA PHE A 87 -3.73 -3.30 -3.63
C PHE A 87 -2.76 -4.28 -4.30
N LYS A 88 -2.64 -4.20 -5.62
CA LYS A 88 -1.81 -5.12 -6.42
C LYS A 88 -0.35 -4.67 -6.42
N LEU A 89 0.33 -4.84 -5.28
CA LEU A 89 1.71 -4.42 -5.08
C LEU A 89 2.68 -4.95 -6.16
N LEU A 90 2.48 -6.19 -6.62
CA LEU A 90 3.30 -6.83 -7.66
C LEU A 90 3.12 -6.22 -9.06
N ALA A 91 1.96 -5.63 -9.36
CA ALA A 91 1.70 -5.00 -10.64
C ALA A 91 2.42 -3.64 -10.78
N ILE A 92 2.65 -2.93 -9.66
CA ILE A 92 3.35 -1.64 -9.63
C ILE A 92 4.79 -1.79 -10.10
N LEU A 93 5.46 -2.89 -9.72
CA LEU A 93 6.83 -3.21 -10.12
C LEU A 93 6.99 -3.33 -11.64
N GLN A 94 5.91 -3.65 -12.36
CA GLN A 94 5.90 -3.81 -13.80
C GLN A 94 5.49 -2.52 -14.53
N GLN A 95 4.65 -1.68 -13.93
CA GLN A 95 4.06 -0.49 -14.57
C GLN A 95 4.64 0.87 -14.16
N ALA A 96 5.37 0.98 -13.04
CA ALA A 96 5.94 2.26 -12.60
C ALA A 96 6.98 2.87 -13.57
N ASN A 97 7.35 2.16 -14.63
CA ASN A 97 8.24 2.63 -15.70
C ASN A 97 7.51 3.03 -17.01
N SER A 98 6.17 2.97 -17.07
CA SER A 98 5.44 3.09 -18.35
C SER A 98 4.32 4.13 -18.43
N SER A 99 4.01 4.92 -17.40
CA SER A 99 2.87 5.83 -17.45
C SER A 99 3.23 7.29 -17.75
N GLY A 100 2.83 7.75 -18.92
CA GLY A 100 2.52 9.15 -19.22
C GLY A 100 1.09 9.54 -18.78
N SER A 101 0.63 9.01 -17.64
CA SER A 101 -0.74 9.23 -17.14
C SER A 101 -0.93 10.68 -16.67
N SER A 102 -2.06 11.29 -17.05
CA SER A 102 -2.40 12.68 -16.74
C SER A 102 -2.99 12.90 -15.34
N SER A 103 -3.47 11.85 -14.65
CA SER A 103 -4.09 11.95 -13.33
C SER A 103 -3.61 10.85 -12.35
N ILE A 104 -3.70 11.13 -11.04
CA ILE A 104 -3.35 10.17 -9.99
C ILE A 104 -4.31 8.98 -9.93
N THR A 105 -5.59 9.19 -10.25
CA THR A 105 -6.59 8.13 -10.35
C THR A 105 -6.22 7.16 -11.46
N ASP A 106 -5.90 7.66 -12.66
CA ASP A 106 -5.49 6.79 -13.79
C ASP A 106 -4.19 6.04 -13.48
N ALA A 107 -3.26 6.69 -12.79
CA ALA A 107 -2.01 6.07 -12.37
C ALA A 107 -2.23 4.96 -11.32
N MET A 108 -3.28 5.07 -10.50
CA MET A 108 -3.60 4.12 -9.43
C MET A 108 -4.60 3.03 -9.85
N ASP A 109 -5.39 3.26 -10.90
CA ASP A 109 -6.49 2.38 -11.33
C ASP A 109 -6.07 0.95 -11.63
N ALA A 110 -4.85 0.76 -12.15
CA ALA A 110 -4.30 -0.58 -12.40
C ALA A 110 -3.99 -1.37 -11.11
N PHE A 111 -3.86 -0.69 -9.98
CA PHE A 111 -3.40 -1.26 -8.71
C PHE A 111 -4.48 -1.33 -7.65
N LEU A 112 -5.53 -0.52 -7.78
CA LEU A 112 -6.63 -0.46 -6.83
C LEU A 112 -7.74 -1.45 -7.17
N PRO A 113 -8.50 -1.89 -6.16
CA PRO A 113 -9.74 -2.63 -6.41
C PRO A 113 -10.74 -1.77 -7.19
N THR A 114 -11.37 -2.34 -8.20
CA THR A 114 -12.47 -1.70 -8.93
C THR A 114 -13.72 -1.68 -8.04
N PRO A 115 -14.44 -0.54 -7.91
CA PRO A 115 -15.68 -0.47 -7.13
C PRO A 115 -16.79 -1.44 -7.58
N GLN A 116 -16.76 -1.88 -8.84
CA GLN A 116 -17.82 -2.69 -9.45
C GLN A 116 -18.12 -3.96 -8.66
N GLY A 117 -19.39 -4.11 -8.25
CA GLY A 117 -19.87 -5.32 -7.60
C GLY A 117 -19.49 -5.45 -6.12
N MET A 118 -18.89 -4.40 -5.54
CA MET A 118 -18.75 -4.25 -4.09
C MET A 118 -19.84 -3.34 -3.53
N SER A 119 -20.22 -3.58 -2.28
CA SER A 119 -20.96 -2.57 -1.53
C SER A 119 -20.05 -1.39 -1.16
N ARG A 120 -20.65 -0.26 -0.84
CA ARG A 120 -19.89 0.90 -0.35
C ARG A 120 -19.17 0.56 0.95
N GLU A 121 -19.82 -0.16 1.85
CA GLU A 121 -19.24 -0.60 3.12
C GLU A 121 -18.02 -1.51 2.92
N GLU A 122 -18.07 -2.44 1.95
CA GLU A 122 -16.93 -3.27 1.59
C GLU A 122 -15.75 -2.44 1.05
N TYR A 123 -16.05 -1.40 0.28
CA TYR A 123 -15.02 -0.51 -0.24
C TYR A 123 -14.42 0.40 0.84
N ASP A 124 -15.25 0.93 1.74
CA ASP A 124 -14.81 1.68 2.91
C ASP A 124 -13.92 0.82 3.82
N ALA A 125 -14.23 -0.46 3.99
CA ALA A 125 -13.37 -1.40 4.72
C ALA A 125 -11.99 -1.57 4.06
N ARG A 126 -11.91 -1.57 2.72
CA ARG A 126 -10.62 -1.59 2.00
C ARG A 126 -9.85 -0.28 2.14
N ILE A 127 -10.54 0.86 2.15
CA ILE A 127 -9.93 2.16 2.44
C ILE A 127 -9.35 2.19 3.86
N ALA A 128 -10.05 1.59 4.83
CA ALA A 128 -9.57 1.46 6.21
C ALA A 128 -8.29 0.61 6.28
N LEU A 129 -8.23 -0.50 5.55
CA LEU A 129 -7.01 -1.33 5.46
C LEU A 129 -5.81 -0.57 4.89
N LEU A 130 -5.98 0.30 3.88
CA LEU A 130 -4.90 1.21 3.47
C LEU A 130 -4.53 2.23 4.57
N GLY A 131 -5.50 2.64 5.38
CA GLY A 131 -5.25 3.44 6.57
C GLY A 131 -4.36 2.72 7.58
N ASP A 132 -4.61 1.45 7.83
CA ASP A 132 -3.79 0.60 8.70
C ASP A 132 -2.38 0.40 8.13
N ALA A 133 -2.26 0.24 6.80
CA ALA A 133 -0.97 0.19 6.12
C ALA A 133 -0.15 1.48 6.35
N ILE A 134 -0.78 2.65 6.17
CA ILE A 134 -0.16 3.97 6.39
C ILE A 134 0.21 4.15 7.87
N ALA A 135 -0.69 3.82 8.80
CA ALA A 135 -0.46 3.94 10.23
C ALA A 135 0.71 3.05 10.68
N THR A 136 0.80 1.83 10.14
CA THR A 136 1.90 0.91 10.42
C THR A 136 3.24 1.49 10.00
N ILE A 137 3.35 2.08 8.80
CA ILE A 137 4.63 2.70 8.39
C ILE A 137 4.94 3.92 9.25
N ASN A 138 3.95 4.76 9.56
CA ASN A 138 4.15 5.95 10.40
C ASN A 138 4.51 5.63 11.85
N ALA A 139 4.35 4.37 12.30
CA ALA A 139 4.83 3.93 13.61
C ALA A 139 6.35 3.73 13.66
N LEU A 140 7.02 3.69 12.50
CA LEU A 140 8.48 3.67 12.43
C LEU A 140 9.08 4.98 12.95
N PRO A 141 10.21 4.93 13.68
CA PRO A 141 10.97 6.13 14.01
C PRO A 141 11.38 6.89 12.74
N ALA A 142 11.52 8.22 12.83
CA ALA A 142 11.73 9.08 11.67
C ALA A 142 12.99 8.73 10.86
N GLU A 143 14.03 8.21 11.51
CA GLU A 143 15.25 7.72 10.87
C GLU A 143 15.02 6.49 9.97
N PHE A 144 13.94 5.75 10.16
CA PHE A 144 13.51 4.63 9.29
C PHE A 144 12.48 5.07 8.23
N LEU A 145 12.15 6.37 8.17
CA LEU A 145 11.27 6.95 7.14
C LEU A 145 11.97 7.95 6.25
N ALA A 146 13.16 8.42 6.66
CA ALA A 146 13.94 9.39 5.90
C ALA A 146 14.56 8.75 4.66
N THR A 147 14.32 9.36 3.48
CA THR A 147 14.94 8.96 2.21
C THR A 147 16.47 9.06 2.22
N ALA A 148 17.04 9.88 3.09
CA ALA A 148 18.47 10.06 3.28
C ALA A 148 19.09 9.11 4.33
N SER A 149 18.29 8.25 4.97
CA SER A 149 18.77 7.30 5.96
C SER A 149 19.66 6.23 5.33
N THR A 150 20.65 5.77 6.10
CA THR A 150 21.50 4.64 5.72
C THR A 150 20.87 3.28 6.06
N ASP A 151 19.73 3.27 6.74
CA ASP A 151 19.01 2.04 7.01
C ASP A 151 18.48 1.41 5.71
N LYS A 152 18.65 0.09 5.57
CA LYS A 152 18.28 -0.65 4.36
C LYS A 152 16.78 -0.64 4.06
N TYR A 153 15.94 -0.31 5.04
CA TYR A 153 14.48 -0.31 4.89
C TYR A 153 13.90 1.09 4.71
N ALA A 154 14.64 2.15 5.05
CA ALA A 154 14.09 3.50 5.10
C ALA A 154 13.60 4.03 3.74
N ALA A 155 14.38 3.80 2.68
CA ALA A 155 13.96 4.18 1.33
C ALA A 155 12.69 3.41 0.88
N SER A 156 12.57 2.14 1.25
CA SER A 156 11.39 1.32 0.92
C SER A 156 10.17 1.77 1.71
N ALA A 157 10.31 2.01 3.01
CA ALA A 157 9.22 2.48 3.86
C ALA A 157 8.68 3.84 3.41
N SER A 158 9.58 4.78 3.10
CA SER A 158 9.21 6.10 2.57
C SER A 158 8.44 6.02 1.24
N GLN A 159 8.86 5.14 0.34
CA GLN A 159 8.18 4.93 -0.94
C GLN A 159 6.82 4.25 -0.77
N GLN A 160 6.74 3.20 0.05
CA GLN A 160 5.48 2.54 0.37
C GLN A 160 4.48 3.55 0.96
N LEU A 161 4.92 4.40 1.88
CA LEU A 161 4.08 5.43 2.48
C LEU A 161 3.47 6.36 1.43
N GLY A 162 4.29 6.92 0.54
CA GLY A 162 3.80 7.82 -0.52
C GLY A 162 2.84 7.12 -1.49
N ILE A 163 3.11 5.86 -1.83
CA ILE A 163 2.24 5.05 -2.69
C ILE A 163 0.90 4.77 -1.99
N TYR A 164 0.90 4.38 -0.71
CA TYR A 164 -0.34 4.06 0.01
C TYR A 164 -1.18 5.30 0.29
N GLN A 165 -0.56 6.45 0.54
CA GLN A 165 -1.26 7.73 0.66
C GLN A 165 -1.93 8.13 -0.66
N ALA A 166 -1.22 7.99 -1.79
CA ALA A 166 -1.80 8.21 -3.11
C ALA A 166 -2.95 7.24 -3.42
N ALA A 167 -2.74 5.95 -3.15
CA ALA A 167 -3.75 4.91 -3.31
C ALA A 167 -5.01 5.21 -2.49
N GLN A 168 -4.85 5.57 -1.22
CA GLN A 168 -5.97 5.87 -0.34
C GLN A 168 -6.71 7.13 -0.80
N ALA A 169 -5.99 8.18 -1.23
CA ALA A 169 -6.60 9.38 -1.82
C ALA A 169 -7.43 9.03 -3.07
N SER A 170 -6.88 8.23 -3.98
CA SER A 170 -7.58 7.78 -5.18
C SER A 170 -8.83 6.94 -4.87
N MET A 171 -8.77 6.05 -3.88
CA MET A 171 -9.96 5.30 -3.45
C MET A 171 -11.02 6.23 -2.85
N TYR A 172 -10.63 7.20 -2.04
CA TYR A 172 -11.57 8.21 -1.55
C TYR A 172 -12.21 9.00 -2.68
N MET A 173 -11.46 9.42 -3.70
CA MET A 173 -12.04 10.08 -4.88
C MET A 173 -13.07 9.18 -5.58
N LYS A 174 -12.79 7.88 -5.70
CA LYS A 174 -13.71 6.91 -6.32
C LYS A 174 -15.04 6.78 -5.58
N LEU A 175 -15.08 6.95 -4.26
CA LEU A 175 -16.35 6.98 -3.51
C LEU A 175 -17.32 8.06 -4.04
N PHE A 176 -16.77 9.16 -4.57
CA PHE A 176 -17.53 10.33 -5.00
C PHE A 176 -17.61 10.47 -6.52
N THR A 177 -17.02 9.55 -7.28
CA THR A 177 -17.04 9.59 -8.74
C THR A 177 -17.52 8.30 -9.39
N TYR A 178 -17.78 7.22 -8.64
CA TYR A 178 -18.24 5.95 -9.20
C TYR A 178 -19.56 5.47 -8.60
N ASP A 179 -20.40 4.90 -9.45
CA ASP A 179 -21.52 4.06 -9.03
C ASP A 179 -21.00 2.63 -8.78
N PHE A 180 -21.25 2.12 -7.57
CA PHE A 180 -20.75 0.83 -7.08
C PHE A 180 -21.48 -0.38 -7.70
N THR A 181 -22.70 -0.18 -8.19
CA THR A 181 -23.49 -1.22 -8.86
C THR A 181 -22.98 -1.46 -10.28
N THR A 182 -22.72 -0.38 -11.02
CA THR A 182 -22.36 -0.40 -12.43
C THR A 182 -20.84 -0.36 -12.64
N GLY A 183 -20.08 0.12 -11.65
CA GLY A 183 -18.63 0.34 -11.77
C GLY A 183 -18.26 1.48 -12.71
N SER A 184 -19.22 2.32 -13.10
CA SER A 184 -19.03 3.42 -14.04
C SER A 184 -18.94 4.76 -13.32
N ALA A 185 -18.35 5.75 -13.98
CA ALA A 185 -18.29 7.11 -13.45
C ALA A 185 -19.72 7.66 -13.30
N ASP A 186 -20.03 8.20 -12.12
CA ASP A 186 -21.31 8.83 -11.79
C ASP A 186 -21.06 10.21 -11.15
N PRO A 187 -21.09 11.29 -11.95
CA PRO A 187 -20.91 12.65 -11.45
C PRO A 187 -21.93 13.09 -10.40
N ALA A 188 -23.09 12.41 -10.30
CA ALA A 188 -24.07 12.72 -9.26
C ALA A 188 -23.55 12.38 -7.85
N GLN A 189 -22.58 11.48 -7.72
CA GLN A 189 -21.96 11.14 -6.43
C GLN A 189 -21.14 12.29 -5.85
N ILE A 190 -20.68 13.24 -6.67
CA ILE A 190 -19.86 14.39 -6.23
C ILE A 190 -20.63 15.24 -5.21
N SER A 191 -21.97 15.31 -5.31
CA SER A 191 -22.77 16.08 -4.33
C SER A 191 -22.75 15.49 -2.91
N GLN A 192 -22.26 14.26 -2.74
CA GLN A 192 -22.09 13.63 -1.43
C GLN A 192 -20.74 13.95 -0.78
N LEU A 193 -19.82 14.61 -1.50
CA LEU A 193 -18.52 15.01 -0.99
C LEU A 193 -18.68 16.05 0.12
N THR A 194 -18.24 15.72 1.34
CA THR A 194 -18.24 16.65 2.46
C THR A 194 -16.93 17.43 2.57
N ASP A 195 -16.92 18.51 3.36
CA ASP A 195 -15.69 19.26 3.65
C ASP A 195 -14.64 18.38 4.35
N GLN A 196 -15.08 17.43 5.19
CA GLN A 196 -14.19 16.49 5.89
C GLN A 196 -13.54 15.51 4.91
N ASP A 197 -14.30 15.01 3.93
CA ASP A 197 -13.78 14.11 2.90
C ASP A 197 -12.76 14.83 2.01
N ALA A 198 -13.08 16.07 1.61
CA ALA A 198 -12.17 16.90 0.83
C ALA A 198 -10.87 17.16 1.60
N ALA A 199 -10.95 17.59 2.86
CA ALA A 199 -9.77 17.81 3.71
C ALA A 199 -8.91 16.53 3.85
N ARG A 200 -9.56 15.36 3.98
CA ARG A 200 -8.86 14.07 4.05
C ARG A 200 -8.13 13.73 2.76
N ILE A 201 -8.78 13.88 1.61
CA ILE A 201 -8.18 13.64 0.28
C ILE A 201 -6.99 14.59 0.06
N MET A 202 -7.16 15.88 0.35
CA MET A 202 -6.13 16.90 0.19
C MET A 202 -4.91 16.62 1.10
N SER A 203 -5.16 16.21 2.35
CA SER A 203 -4.10 15.83 3.29
C SER A 203 -3.30 14.62 2.78
N LEU A 204 -3.99 13.59 2.28
CA LEU A 204 -3.34 12.40 1.72
C LEU A 204 -2.51 12.72 0.46
N LEU A 205 -3.04 13.54 -0.45
CA LEU A 205 -2.30 14.00 -1.63
C LEU A 205 -1.08 14.83 -1.26
N SER A 206 -1.21 15.75 -0.30
CA SER A 206 -0.08 16.54 0.19
C SER A 206 0.99 15.65 0.80
N ALA A 207 0.60 14.66 1.60
CA ALA A 207 1.53 13.72 2.19
C ALA A 207 2.23 12.88 1.11
N ALA A 208 1.48 12.36 0.13
CA ALA A 208 2.02 11.61 -1.00
C ALA A 208 2.98 12.45 -1.87
N ALA A 209 2.69 13.75 -2.06
CA ALA A 209 3.52 14.69 -2.82
C ALA A 209 4.89 14.93 -2.16
N THR A 210 4.94 14.86 -0.82
CA THR A 210 6.18 14.94 -0.05
C THR A 210 6.82 13.58 0.22
N GLY A 211 6.08 12.50 0.03
CA GLY A 211 6.54 11.12 0.15
C GLY A 211 7.59 10.80 -0.92
N GLY A 212 8.53 9.92 -0.60
CA GLY A 212 9.47 9.43 -1.61
C GLY A 212 8.77 8.62 -2.70
N GLY A 213 9.40 8.49 -3.87
CA GLY A 213 9.01 7.50 -4.87
C GLY A 213 8.22 8.03 -6.08
N PRO A 214 7.67 7.13 -6.91
CA PRO A 214 7.17 7.47 -8.25
C PRO A 214 5.87 8.30 -8.22
N MET A 215 5.17 8.34 -7.09
CA MET A 215 3.87 9.03 -6.98
C MET A 215 3.97 10.48 -6.52
N ALA A 216 5.12 10.91 -6.02
CA ALA A 216 5.31 12.26 -5.49
C ALA A 216 4.98 13.36 -6.51
N GLY A 217 5.55 13.23 -7.72
CA GLY A 217 5.32 14.20 -8.80
C GLY A 217 3.87 14.20 -9.31
N ILE A 218 3.23 13.04 -9.37
CA ILE A 218 1.84 12.91 -9.80
C ILE A 218 0.91 13.53 -8.75
N ALA A 219 1.10 13.19 -7.48
CA ALA A 219 0.34 13.77 -6.37
C ALA A 219 0.49 15.29 -6.29
N ALA A 220 1.71 15.82 -6.44
CA ALA A 220 1.96 17.25 -6.48
C ALA A 220 1.23 17.94 -7.64
N SER A 221 1.25 17.32 -8.83
CA SER A 221 0.57 17.85 -10.02
C SER A 221 -0.95 17.82 -9.86
N THR A 222 -1.51 16.73 -9.30
CA THR A 222 -2.93 16.63 -8.98
C THR A 222 -3.36 17.67 -7.94
N LEU A 223 -2.57 17.86 -6.89
CA LEU A 223 -2.84 18.88 -5.87
C LEU A 223 -2.82 20.30 -6.46
N ALA A 224 -1.87 20.59 -7.36
CA ALA A 224 -1.82 21.86 -8.07
C ALA A 224 -3.03 22.07 -8.99
N ALA A 225 -3.48 21.02 -9.68
CA ALA A 225 -4.67 21.07 -10.53
C ALA A 225 -5.95 21.34 -9.72
N ILE A 226 -6.12 20.68 -8.56
CA ILE A 226 -7.25 20.92 -7.65
C ILE A 226 -7.23 22.39 -7.18
N ASN A 227 -6.07 22.88 -6.70
CA ASN A 227 -5.95 24.22 -6.12
C ASN A 227 -6.04 25.38 -7.12
N ALA A 228 -6.10 25.12 -8.42
CA ALA A 228 -6.22 26.16 -9.44
C ALA A 228 -7.58 26.88 -9.41
N GLY A 229 -8.61 26.31 -8.76
CA GLY A 229 -9.98 26.83 -8.74
C GLY A 229 -10.22 28.05 -7.85
N GLY A 230 -9.34 28.35 -6.89
CA GLY A 230 -9.44 29.53 -6.01
C GLY A 230 -10.62 29.53 -5.02
N GLY A 231 -11.36 28.42 -4.88
CA GLY A 231 -12.46 28.23 -3.93
C GLY A 231 -12.04 27.49 -2.65
N THR A 232 -13.02 26.95 -1.92
CA THR A 232 -12.75 26.05 -0.78
C THR A 232 -12.15 24.72 -1.27
N ASP A 233 -11.46 23.97 -0.40
CA ASP A 233 -10.91 22.64 -0.76
C ASP A 233 -11.99 21.71 -1.33
N ARG A 234 -13.20 21.73 -0.76
CA ARG A 234 -14.33 20.95 -1.26
C ARG A 234 -14.75 21.39 -2.66
N ASP A 235 -14.94 22.69 -2.88
CA ASP A 235 -15.38 23.19 -4.19
C ASP A 235 -14.33 22.95 -5.27
N ASN A 236 -13.06 23.17 -4.94
CA ASN A 236 -11.92 22.90 -5.81
C ASN A 236 -11.83 21.41 -6.17
N LEU A 237 -11.97 20.53 -5.18
CA LEU A 237 -11.95 19.09 -5.42
C LEU A 237 -13.17 18.63 -6.23
N ALA A 238 -14.38 19.10 -5.90
CA ALA A 238 -15.58 18.78 -6.66
C ALA A 238 -15.46 19.21 -8.13
N ASN A 239 -14.91 20.40 -8.40
CA ASN A 239 -14.66 20.88 -9.76
C ASN A 239 -13.63 20.00 -10.49
N PHE A 240 -12.56 19.60 -9.82
CA PHE A 240 -11.55 18.70 -10.37
C PHE A 240 -12.11 17.31 -10.68
N LEU A 241 -12.98 16.77 -9.82
CA LEU A 241 -13.62 15.47 -10.03
C LEU A 241 -14.71 15.50 -11.10
N GLY A 242 -15.30 16.68 -11.36
CA GLY A 242 -16.34 16.89 -12.36
C GLY A 242 -15.83 17.29 -13.76
N SER A 243 -14.53 17.56 -13.91
CA SER A 243 -13.87 17.95 -15.17
C SER A 243 -13.38 16.74 -15.96
#